data_AF-A0A7X6NYI7-F1
#
_entry.id   AF-A0A7X6NYI7-F1
#
_cell.length_a   1.000
_cell.length_b   1.000
_cell.length_c   1.000
_cell.angle_alpha   90.00
_cell.angle_beta   90.00
_cell.angle_gamma   90.00
#
_symmetry.space_group_name_H-M   'P 1'
#
loop_
_entity.id
_entity.type
_entity.pdbx_description
1 polymer ?
#
loop_
_entity_poly.entity_id
_entity_poly.type
_entity_poly.pdbx_seq_one_letter_code
_entity_poly.pdbx_strand_id
1 'polypeptide(L)'
;MKDKKLFITIISIFTIISFIIGVSYAYFVPIIIGNDTASSHHTKAGTLRLTYNGTNVLSLPNASTGDSASTTFTVTNSGTLPVNSYEIYFSKLVNTF
;
A
#
# COMPACT_ATOMS: atom_id res chain seq x y z
N MET A 1 5.94 -46.68 -54.63
CA MET A 1 6.76 -45.45 -54.39
C MET A 1 5.91 -44.21 -54.13
N LYS A 2 4.74 -44.06 -54.79
CA LYS A 2 3.87 -42.88 -54.63
C LYS A 2 3.29 -42.74 -53.22
N ASP A 3 2.86 -43.85 -52.60
CA ASP A 3 2.29 -43.83 -51.24
C ASP A 3 3.34 -43.55 -50.15
N LYS A 4 4.56 -44.07 -50.32
CA LYS A 4 5.70 -43.73 -49.44
C LYS A 4 6.09 -42.26 -49.54
N LYS A 5 6.08 -41.68 -50.75
CA LYS A 5 6.33 -40.24 -50.94
C LYS A 5 5.23 -39.40 -50.28
N LEU A 6 3.98 -39.80 -50.43
CA LEU A 6 2.83 -39.11 -49.84
C LEU A 6 2.86 -39.16 -48.30
N PHE A 7 3.23 -40.31 -47.72
CA PHE A 7 3.44 -40.47 -46.28
C PHE A 7 4.56 -39.56 -45.74
N ILE A 8 5.70 -39.50 -46.45
CA ILE A 8 6.82 -38.62 -46.08
C ILE A 8 6.42 -37.13 -46.19
N THR A 9 5.62 -36.75 -47.18
CA THR A 9 5.13 -35.38 -47.30
C THR A 9 4.22 -34.98 -46.14
N ILE A 10 3.31 -35.87 -45.73
CA ILE A 10 2.41 -35.62 -44.59
C ILE A 10 3.20 -35.47 -43.29
N ILE A 11 4.18 -36.34 -43.03
CA ILE A 11 4.99 -36.28 -41.80
C ILE A 11 5.79 -34.98 -41.74
N SER A 12 6.31 -34.52 -42.89
CA SER A 12 7.10 -33.29 -43.00
C SER A 12 6.26 -32.04 -42.75
N ILE A 13 5.03 -32.01 -43.24
CA ILE A 13 4.10 -30.89 -42.99
C ILE A 13 3.72 -30.85 -41.51
N PHE A 14 3.47 -32.01 -40.90
CA PHE A 14 3.11 -32.10 -39.49
C PHE A 14 4.22 -31.61 -38.56
N THR A 15 5.49 -31.97 -38.83
CA THR A 15 6.63 -31.51 -38.03
C THR A 15 6.84 -30.00 -38.14
N ILE A 16 6.65 -29.40 -39.32
CA ILE A 16 6.77 -27.95 -39.50
C ILE A 16 5.70 -27.20 -38.70
N ILE A 17 4.45 -27.66 -38.76
CA ILE A 17 3.34 -27.03 -38.00
C ILE A 17 3.60 -27.14 -36.49
N SER A 18 4.02 -28.32 -36.02
CA SER A 18 4.31 -28.54 -34.60
C SER A 18 5.47 -27.67 -34.09
N PHE A 19 6.47 -27.42 -34.93
CA PHE A 19 7.60 -26.53 -34.61
C PHE A 19 7.15 -25.07 -34.47
N ILE A 20 6.35 -24.57 -35.40
CA ILE A 20 5.85 -23.18 -35.36
C ILE A 20 5.02 -22.94 -34.10
N ILE A 21 4.13 -23.88 -33.76
CA ILE A 21 3.31 -23.80 -32.55
C ILE A 21 4.19 -23.78 -31.30
N GLY A 22 5.18 -24.68 -31.20
CA GLY A 22 6.10 -24.74 -30.06
C GLY A 22 6.92 -23.46 -29.87
N VAL A 23 7.42 -22.87 -30.96
CA VAL A 23 8.17 -21.60 -30.91
C VAL A 23 7.27 -20.44 -30.49
N SER A 24 6.02 -20.37 -30.99
CA SER A 24 5.07 -19.34 -30.55
C SER A 24 4.77 -19.44 -29.05
N TYR A 25 4.53 -20.64 -28.52
CA TYR A 25 4.31 -20.82 -27.08
C TYR A 25 5.52 -20.39 -26.24
N ALA A 26 6.75 -20.67 -26.69
CA ALA A 26 7.97 -20.22 -26.00
C ALA A 26 8.17 -18.70 -26.08
N TYR A 27 7.83 -18.08 -27.21
CA TYR A 27 7.95 -16.62 -27.40
C TYR A 27 6.95 -15.84 -26.54
N PHE A 28 5.78 -16.42 -26.25
CA PHE A 28 4.78 -15.82 -25.35
C PHE A 28 4.97 -16.18 -23.87
N VAL A 29 6.07 -16.85 -23.49
CA VAL A 29 6.46 -16.88 -22.07
C VAL A 29 7.11 -15.54 -21.76
N PRO A 30 6.46 -14.65 -20.98
CA PRO A 30 7.09 -13.40 -20.60
C PRO A 30 8.36 -13.72 -19.82
N ILE A 31 9.52 -13.35 -20.37
CA ILE A 31 10.77 -13.38 -19.61
C ILE A 31 10.68 -12.22 -18.62
N ILE A 32 10.21 -12.51 -17.40
CA ILE A 32 10.20 -11.53 -16.33
C ILE A 32 11.63 -11.49 -15.75
N ILE A 33 12.53 -10.78 -16.44
CA ILE A 33 13.90 -10.58 -15.96
C ILE A 33 13.83 -9.73 -14.68
N GLY A 34 14.23 -10.31 -13.55
CA GLY A 34 14.31 -9.63 -12.25
C GLY A 34 13.22 -9.99 -11.23
N ASN A 35 12.41 -11.03 -11.44
CA ASN A 35 11.25 -11.35 -10.60
C ASN A 35 11.15 -12.79 -10.07
N ASP A 36 12.26 -13.53 -9.94
CA ASP A 36 12.22 -14.90 -9.39
C ASP A 36 11.91 -14.95 -7.87
N THR A 37 11.87 -13.80 -7.19
CA THR A 37 11.64 -13.70 -5.73
C THR A 37 10.58 -12.68 -5.31
N ALA A 38 10.00 -11.89 -6.23
CA ALA A 38 9.09 -10.79 -5.89
C ALA A 38 7.66 -11.03 -6.40
N SER A 39 7.07 -12.17 -6.03
CA SER A 39 5.66 -12.51 -6.34
C SER A 39 4.61 -11.63 -5.62
N SER A 40 5.03 -10.55 -4.97
CA SER A 40 4.13 -9.65 -4.26
C SER A 40 4.70 -8.24 -4.23
N HIS A 41 4.24 -7.38 -5.14
CA HIS A 41 4.33 -5.94 -4.94
C HIS A 41 3.40 -5.58 -3.77
N HIS A 42 3.89 -5.73 -2.55
CA HIS A 42 3.25 -5.14 -1.39
C HIS A 42 3.57 -3.65 -1.40
N THR A 43 2.63 -2.84 -1.86
CA THR A 43 2.68 -1.40 -1.58
C THR A 43 2.57 -1.23 -0.07
N LYS A 44 3.66 -0.79 0.58
CA LYS A 44 3.57 -0.36 1.98
C LYS A 44 2.76 0.93 2.01
N ALA A 45 1.47 0.82 2.33
CA ALA A 45 0.67 1.99 2.65
C ALA A 45 1.32 2.72 3.84
N GLY A 46 1.61 4.01 3.67
CA GLY A 46 2.15 4.81 4.75
C GLY A 46 1.13 4.93 5.89
N THR A 47 1.61 5.05 7.13
CA THR A 47 0.74 5.20 8.29
C THR A 47 0.53 6.68 8.60
N LEU A 48 -0.73 7.11 8.72
CA LEU A 48 -1.11 8.41 9.25
C LEU A 48 -1.33 8.28 10.76
N ARG A 49 -0.48 8.90 11.59
CA ARG A 49 -0.56 8.80 13.05
C ARG A 49 -0.04 10.04 13.76
N LEU A 50 -0.89 10.64 14.59
CA LEU A 50 -0.51 11.72 15.51
C LEU A 50 -0.45 11.18 16.93
N THR A 51 0.56 11.58 17.68
CA THR A 51 0.68 11.32 19.12
C THR A 51 0.54 12.64 19.87
N TYR A 52 -0.33 12.64 20.87
CA TYR A 52 -0.59 13.78 21.74
C TYR A 52 0.02 13.51 23.11
N ASN A 53 0.82 14.46 23.62
CA ASN A 53 1.42 14.39 24.94
C ASN A 53 1.12 15.67 25.72
N GLY A 54 0.56 15.55 26.92
CA GLY A 54 0.12 16.66 27.74
C GLY A 54 -1.09 16.29 28.60
N THR A 55 -1.62 17.28 29.32
CA THR A 55 -2.77 17.09 30.21
C THR A 55 -4.08 17.29 29.45
N ASN A 56 -4.98 16.31 29.49
CA ASN A 56 -6.26 16.34 28.78
C ASN A 56 -7.38 17.07 29.53
N VAL A 57 -7.12 17.47 30.78
CA VAL A 57 -8.07 18.14 31.66
C VAL A 57 -7.39 19.36 32.25
N LEU A 58 -8.02 20.52 32.08
CA LEU A 58 -7.65 21.77 32.75
C LEU A 58 -8.72 22.05 33.81
N SER A 59 -8.30 22.25 35.06
CA SER A 59 -9.20 22.55 36.18
C SER A 59 -8.71 23.77 36.93
N LEU A 60 -9.64 24.65 37.28
CA LEU A 60 -9.39 25.84 38.08
C LEU A 60 -10.43 25.90 39.21
N PRO A 61 -10.18 25.20 40.34
CA PRO A 61 -11.12 25.19 41.46
C PRO A 61 -11.15 26.53 42.19
N ASN A 62 -12.31 26.94 42.69
CA ASN A 62 -12.53 28.18 43.46
C ASN A 62 -12.05 29.45 42.73
N ALA A 63 -12.18 29.48 41.40
CA ALA A 63 -11.76 30.60 40.57
C ALA A 63 -12.44 31.90 41.01
N SER A 64 -11.64 32.92 41.30
CA SER A 64 -12.10 34.29 41.52
C SER A 64 -11.91 35.14 40.27
N THR A 65 -12.53 36.32 40.23
CA THR A 65 -12.43 37.23 39.10
C THR A 65 -10.96 37.58 38.82
N GLY A 66 -10.49 37.26 37.63
CA GLY A 66 -9.11 37.51 37.20
C GLY A 66 -8.20 36.28 37.21
N ASP A 67 -8.65 35.16 37.78
CA ASP A 67 -7.88 33.91 37.77
C ASP A 67 -7.84 33.29 36.38
N SER A 68 -6.71 32.67 36.04
CA SER A 68 -6.53 31.95 34.78
C SER A 68 -5.73 30.66 35.01
N ALA A 69 -5.98 29.66 34.17
CA ALA A 69 -5.22 28.43 34.11
C ALA A 69 -4.81 28.17 32.65
N SER A 70 -3.60 27.67 32.47
CA SER A 70 -3.08 27.29 31.16
C SER A 70 -2.49 25.89 31.21
N THR A 71 -2.58 25.18 30.09
CA THR A 71 -1.90 23.90 29.89
C THR A 71 -1.28 23.88 28.52
N THR A 72 -0.14 23.22 28.40
CA THR A 72 0.58 23.03 27.15
C THR A 72 0.54 21.56 26.79
N PHE A 73 0.21 21.26 25.54
CA PHE A 73 0.33 19.92 24.98
C PHE A 73 1.16 19.97 23.70
N THR A 74 1.76 18.84 23.36
CA THR A 74 2.58 18.66 22.17
C THR A 74 1.91 17.65 21.24
N VAL A 75 1.87 17.99 19.95
CA VAL A 75 1.40 17.10 18.89
C VAL A 75 2.60 16.71 18.06
N THR A 76 2.85 15.40 17.91
CA THR A 76 3.97 14.87 17.14
C THR A 76 3.46 13.96 16.04
N ASN A 77 3.93 14.17 14.81
CA ASN A 77 3.73 13.19 13.75
C ASN A 77 4.57 11.94 14.04
N SER A 78 3.89 10.84 14.33
CA SER A 78 4.49 9.53 14.64
C SER A 78 4.21 8.51 13.52
N GLY A 79 3.59 8.96 12.43
CA GLY A 79 3.38 8.18 11.22
C GLY A 79 4.52 8.32 10.22
N THR A 80 4.35 7.68 9.07
CA THR A 80 5.31 7.74 7.96
C THR A 80 4.86 8.68 6.84
N LEU A 81 3.61 9.15 6.90
CA LEU A 81 3.06 10.13 5.96
C LEU A 81 3.19 11.55 6.51
N PRO A 82 3.43 12.55 5.66
CA PRO A 82 3.41 13.95 6.07
C PRO A 82 1.98 14.35 6.49
N VAL A 83 1.88 15.17 7.54
CA VAL A 83 0.61 15.72 8.02
C VAL A 83 0.59 17.22 7.72
N ASN A 84 -0.35 17.65 6.89
CA ASN A 84 -0.48 19.07 6.50
C ASN A 84 -1.36 19.87 7.48
N SER A 85 -2.34 19.21 8.11
CA SER A 85 -3.27 19.86 9.04
C SER A 85 -3.81 18.86 10.07
N TYR A 86 -4.24 19.39 11.22
CA TYR A 86 -4.95 18.66 12.26
C TYR A 86 -5.90 19.61 12.98
N GLU A 87 -6.95 19.05 13.56
CA GLU A 87 -7.97 19.80 14.31
C GLU A 87 -7.93 19.39 15.78
N ILE A 88 -8.30 20.33 16.65
CA ILE A 88 -8.34 20.13 18.09
C ILE A 88 -9.74 20.44 18.58
N TYR A 89 -10.34 19.48 19.28
CA TYR A 89 -11.67 19.58 19.84
C TYR A 89 -11.60 19.61 21.37
N PHE A 90 -12.05 20.71 21.97
CA PHE A 90 -12.27 20.78 23.41
C PHE A 90 -13.68 20.29 23.72
N SER A 91 -13.79 19.09 24.28
CA SER A 91 -15.08 18.53 24.68
C SER A 91 -15.37 18.83 26.14
N LYS A 92 -16.60 19.31 26.43
CA LYS A 92 -17.16 19.52 27.78
C LYS A 92 -16.46 20.61 28.60
N LEU A 93 -17.03 21.81 28.54
CA LEU A 93 -16.83 22.84 29.56
C LEU A 93 -17.86 22.60 30.68
N VAL A 94 -17.38 22.23 31.87
CA VAL A 94 -18.22 22.08 33.06
C VAL A 94 -17.90 23.23 34.01
N ASN A 95 -18.87 24.11 34.23
CA ASN A 95 -18.79 25.16 35.25
C ASN A 95 -19.81 24.83 36.33
N THR A 96 -19.34 24.46 37.52
CA THR A 96 -20.16 24.21 38.71
C THR A 96 -20.00 25.38 39.66
N PHE A 97 -21.12 26.07 39.93
CA PHE A 97 -21.25 27.22 40.84
C PHE A 97 -21.81 26.80 42.20
#